data_AF-A0A820V7U4-F1
#
_entry.id   AF-A0A820V7U4-F1
#
_cell.length_a   1.000
_cell.length_b   1.000
_cell.length_c   1.000
_cell.angle_alpha   90.00
_cell.angle_beta   90.00
_cell.angle_gamma   90.00
#
_symmetry.space_group_name_H-M   'P 1'
#
loop_
_entity.id
_entity.type
_entity.pdbx_description
1 polymer ?
#
loop_
_entity_poly.entity_id
_entity_poly.type
_entity_poly.pdbx_seq_one_letter_code
_entity_poly.pdbx_strand_id
1 'polypeptide(L)'
;MITEQEKAEQNYDSSPFEKTEQYIDNTVQQSRYDRFALCRSHITQLGLMMFENRQNIDLLNTTKHNCDQLLRELKNLDSLNCRETHKIAVIYVGYGQEDKPSIFSNTHGSPPYEEFLTHLGWQVELSKHTGFRGGLHQLPNTYSIYYANELVEIMFHVATMIDGSNDEDRLRKKTRHIGNDEVQIIWTEHYHEYDRSTIATAFGDVLIVIHPLPNGLYRIKIDKTSQTTNFGPLFDGAIVDKLILPELVRATAINASRARRTTLNNHCEFYEERHRIINSIIHKHKRETTYEEFLAQSFTPLAAKTLDETPKPNSQIERRDQSSNAVNSSNSNVQISSQRQRQTTRNFPFLTPNNNNTPTPITRR
;
A
#
# COMPACT_ATOMS: atom_id res chain seq x y z
N MET A 1 21.92 76.46 -53.09
CA MET A 1 22.38 75.88 -51.83
C MET A 1 21.18 75.22 -51.19
N ILE A 2 21.40 73.98 -50.77
CA ILE A 2 20.45 73.11 -50.10
C ILE A 2 20.18 73.67 -48.70
N THR A 3 18.94 73.67 -48.25
CA THR A 3 18.60 73.54 -46.83
C THR A 3 17.60 72.41 -46.75
N GLU A 4 18.00 71.14 -46.88
CA GLU A 4 18.40 70.23 -45.78
C GLU A 4 17.49 70.23 -44.54
N GLN A 5 16.32 70.86 -44.59
CA GLN A 5 15.34 70.85 -43.48
C GLN A 5 14.00 70.18 -43.84
N GLU A 6 13.66 69.98 -45.11
CA GLU A 6 12.36 69.37 -45.49
C GLU A 6 12.44 67.87 -45.86
N LYS A 7 13.60 67.21 -45.67
CA LYS A 7 13.74 65.75 -45.84
C LYS A 7 13.85 64.97 -44.53
N ALA A 8 13.67 65.62 -43.37
CA ALA A 8 13.83 64.97 -42.07
C ALA A 8 12.51 64.54 -41.39
N GLU A 9 11.34 64.80 -41.98
CA GLU A 9 10.03 64.55 -41.33
C GLU A 9 9.25 63.33 -41.84
N GLN A 10 9.85 62.47 -42.69
CA GLN A 10 9.22 61.21 -43.12
C GLN A 10 9.86 59.93 -42.54
N ASN A 11 10.74 60.04 -41.55
CA ASN A 11 11.32 58.89 -40.86
C ASN A 11 11.28 59.05 -39.34
N TYR A 12 10.12 59.40 -38.77
CA TYR A 12 9.91 59.22 -37.34
C TYR A 12 9.52 57.76 -37.08
N ASP A 13 10.58 56.96 -36.99
CA ASP A 13 10.63 55.59 -36.54
C ASP A 13 9.90 55.45 -35.19
N SER A 14 9.15 54.37 -35.03
CA SER A 14 8.33 54.03 -33.86
C SER A 14 9.09 54.27 -32.55
N SER A 15 8.42 54.86 -31.56
CA SER A 15 8.95 55.24 -30.24
C SER A 15 9.85 54.14 -29.65
N PRO A 16 11.01 54.48 -29.04
CA PRO A 16 11.90 53.51 -28.38
C PRO A 16 11.22 52.61 -27.34
N PHE A 17 10.06 53.05 -26.83
CA PHE A 17 9.24 52.29 -25.88
C PHE A 17 8.54 51.08 -26.53
N GLU A 18 8.02 51.20 -27.75
CA GLU A 18 7.33 50.09 -28.45
C GLU A 18 8.32 49.01 -28.91
N LYS A 19 9.52 49.39 -29.34
CA LYS A 19 10.59 48.44 -29.69
C LYS A 19 11.12 47.69 -28.46
N THR A 20 11.12 48.33 -27.30
CA THR A 20 11.55 47.71 -26.04
C THR A 20 10.49 46.74 -25.51
N GLU A 21 9.20 47.08 -25.61
CA GLU A 21 8.11 46.14 -25.29
C GLU A 21 8.09 44.93 -26.24
N GLN A 22 8.24 45.14 -27.56
CA GLN A 22 8.35 44.03 -28.52
C GLN A 22 9.58 43.14 -28.27
N TYR A 23 10.72 43.72 -27.89
CA TYR A 23 11.93 42.95 -27.60
C TYR A 23 11.79 42.17 -26.28
N ILE A 24 11.20 42.76 -25.24
CA ILE A 24 10.91 42.06 -23.97
C ILE A 24 9.89 40.94 -24.21
N ASP A 25 8.84 41.18 -24.99
CA ASP A 25 7.82 40.18 -25.29
C ASP A 25 8.38 39.04 -26.15
N ASN A 26 9.24 39.35 -27.14
CA ASN A 26 9.97 38.35 -27.92
C ASN A 26 10.95 37.54 -27.06
N THR A 27 11.67 38.16 -26.11
CA THR A 27 12.62 37.46 -25.23
C THR A 27 11.89 36.57 -24.21
N VAL A 28 10.75 37.04 -23.68
CA VAL A 28 9.87 36.26 -22.81
C VAL A 28 9.23 35.11 -23.57
N GLN A 29 8.79 35.32 -24.82
CA GLN A 29 8.30 34.25 -25.68
C GLN A 29 9.40 33.23 -26.02
N GLN A 30 10.59 33.66 -26.42
CA GLN A 30 11.75 32.79 -26.70
C GLN A 30 12.09 31.91 -25.48
N SER A 31 12.10 32.47 -24.26
CA SER A 31 12.33 31.71 -23.01
C SER A 31 11.20 30.74 -22.65
N ARG A 32 9.96 31.01 -23.06
CA ARG A 32 8.83 30.07 -22.92
C ARG A 32 8.93 28.94 -23.93
N TYR A 33 9.28 29.24 -25.18
CA TYR A 33 9.55 28.24 -26.22
C TYR A 33 10.66 27.28 -25.80
N ASP A 34 11.67 27.76 -25.09
CA ASP A 34 12.75 26.95 -24.53
C ASP A 34 12.25 25.96 -23.46
N ARG A 35 11.45 26.41 -22.48
CA ARG A 35 10.85 25.50 -21.48
C ARG A 35 9.91 24.45 -22.07
N PHE A 36 9.04 24.84 -23.02
CA PHE A 36 8.17 23.88 -23.69
C PHE A 36 8.95 22.92 -24.60
N ALA A 37 10.04 23.39 -25.23
CA ALA A 37 10.94 22.52 -25.98
C ALA A 37 11.63 21.49 -25.08
N LEU A 38 12.07 21.90 -23.88
CA LEU A 38 12.61 20.98 -22.87
C LEU A 38 11.58 19.95 -22.40
N CYS A 39 10.34 20.38 -22.10
CA CYS A 39 9.25 19.47 -21.76
C CYS A 39 8.98 18.45 -22.89
N ARG A 40 8.91 18.91 -24.16
CA ARG A 40 8.73 18.02 -25.31
C ARG A 40 9.88 17.04 -25.47
N SER A 41 11.12 17.53 -25.35
CA SER A 41 12.32 16.68 -25.40
C SER A 41 12.26 15.60 -24.33
N HIS A 42 11.88 15.96 -23.11
CA HIS A 42 11.74 15.03 -21.99
C HIS A 42 10.65 13.97 -22.22
N ILE A 43 9.44 14.39 -22.62
CA ILE A 43 8.33 13.47 -22.92
C ILE A 43 8.69 12.53 -24.08
N THR A 44 9.44 13.02 -25.08
CA THR A 44 9.96 12.22 -26.19
C THR A 44 10.99 11.20 -25.71
N GLN A 45 11.95 11.60 -24.85
CA GLN A 45 12.96 10.70 -24.27
C GLN A 45 12.34 9.62 -23.39
N LEU A 46 11.26 9.92 -22.67
CA LEU A 46 10.49 8.95 -21.90
C LEU A 46 9.68 7.98 -22.80
N GLY A 47 9.69 8.18 -24.12
CA GLY A 47 8.93 7.40 -25.08
C GLY A 47 7.43 7.69 -25.06
N LEU A 48 6.97 8.70 -24.32
CA LEU A 48 5.54 9.00 -24.17
C LEU A 48 4.90 9.56 -25.46
N MET A 49 5.71 9.93 -26.46
CA MET A 49 5.26 10.37 -27.78
C MET A 49 5.24 9.25 -28.82
N MET A 50 5.69 8.04 -28.46
CA MET A 50 5.81 6.91 -29.37
C MET A 50 4.43 6.32 -29.67
N PHE A 51 4.21 5.93 -30.92
CA PHE A 51 2.91 5.40 -31.37
C PHE A 51 2.50 4.15 -30.59
N GLU A 52 3.46 3.33 -30.18
CA GLU A 52 3.28 2.11 -29.40
C GLU A 52 2.68 2.40 -28.01
N ASN A 53 2.90 3.59 -27.46
CA ASN A 53 2.44 3.98 -26.12
C ASN A 53 1.09 4.68 -26.11
N ARG A 54 0.45 4.84 -27.28
CA ARG A 54 -0.86 5.47 -27.45
C ARG A 54 -1.96 4.91 -26.54
N GLN A 55 -1.92 3.61 -26.22
CA GLN A 55 -2.92 2.96 -25.37
C GLN A 55 -2.55 2.94 -23.89
N ASN A 56 -1.32 3.34 -23.55
CA ASN A 56 -0.74 3.20 -22.21
C ASN A 56 -0.55 4.54 -21.51
N ILE A 57 -1.08 5.63 -22.07
CA ILE A 57 -0.93 6.98 -21.55
C ILE A 57 -2.31 7.57 -21.30
N ASP A 58 -2.58 7.82 -20.02
CA ASP A 58 -3.78 8.51 -19.57
C ASP A 58 -3.42 9.87 -18.99
N LEU A 59 -4.03 10.93 -19.50
CA LEU A 59 -3.95 12.23 -18.88
C LEU A 59 -4.84 12.28 -17.65
N LEU A 60 -4.32 12.76 -16.53
CA LEU A 60 -5.09 12.96 -15.31
C LEU A 60 -5.66 14.38 -15.26
N ASN A 61 -6.89 14.52 -14.77
CA ASN A 61 -7.57 15.77 -14.56
C ASN A 61 -7.05 16.45 -13.29
N THR A 62 -6.20 17.46 -13.46
CA THR A 62 -5.58 18.23 -12.37
C THR A 62 -6.31 19.54 -12.06
N THR A 63 -7.61 19.65 -12.39
CA THR A 63 -8.41 20.83 -12.00
C THR A 63 -8.33 21.07 -10.48
N LYS A 64 -8.39 22.33 -10.05
CA LYS A 64 -8.10 22.74 -8.66
C LYS A 64 -8.86 21.94 -7.59
N HIS A 65 -10.11 21.55 -7.85
CA HIS A 65 -10.92 20.74 -6.93
C HIS A 65 -10.56 19.24 -6.93
N ASN A 66 -10.17 18.67 -8.08
CA ASN A 66 -9.78 17.26 -8.21
C ASN A 66 -8.31 17.03 -7.79
N CYS A 67 -7.46 18.06 -7.92
CA CYS A 67 -6.05 18.02 -7.58
C CYS A 67 -5.81 17.64 -6.10
N ASP A 68 -6.57 18.22 -5.17
CA ASP A 68 -6.42 17.92 -3.74
C ASP A 68 -6.77 16.46 -3.41
N GLN A 69 -7.76 15.89 -4.10
CA GLN A 69 -8.13 14.49 -3.92
C GLN A 69 -7.09 13.55 -4.52
N LEU A 70 -6.64 13.83 -5.74
CA LEU A 70 -5.57 13.08 -6.40
C LEU A 70 -4.29 13.07 -5.55
N LEU A 71 -3.87 14.24 -5.03
CA LEU A 71 -2.68 14.34 -4.18
C LEU A 71 -2.81 13.54 -2.88
N ARG A 72 -4.00 13.49 -2.27
CA ARG A 72 -4.23 12.64 -1.09
C ARG A 72 -4.13 11.16 -1.44
N GLU A 73 -4.70 10.74 -2.56
CA GLU A 73 -4.67 9.35 -3.01
C GLU A 73 -3.26 8.91 -3.42
N LEU A 74 -2.48 9.78 -4.08
CA LEU A 74 -1.06 9.53 -4.38
C LEU A 74 -0.22 9.44 -3.10
N LYS A 75 -0.46 10.32 -2.11
CA LYS A 75 0.21 10.20 -0.79
C LYS A 75 -0.13 8.87 -0.10
N ASN A 76 -1.38 8.43 -0.20
CA ASN A 76 -1.78 7.13 0.35
C ASN A 76 -1.08 5.98 -0.40
N LEU A 77 -0.98 6.06 -1.73
CA LEU A 77 -0.25 5.11 -2.56
C LEU A 77 1.24 5.03 -2.16
N ASP A 78 1.88 6.17 -1.94
CA ASP A 78 3.29 6.24 -1.51
C ASP A 78 3.51 5.72 -0.08
N SER A 79 2.46 5.77 0.76
CA SER A 79 2.51 5.22 2.12
C SER A 79 2.34 3.70 2.20
N LEU A 80 1.98 3.04 1.10
CA LEU A 80 1.86 1.59 1.07
C LEU A 80 3.23 0.93 1.22
N ASN A 81 3.25 -0.22 1.88
CA ASN A 81 4.46 -1.01 2.02
C ASN A 81 4.94 -1.51 0.65
N CYS A 82 6.24 -1.36 0.39
CA CYS A 82 6.89 -1.83 -0.83
C CYS A 82 7.50 -3.22 -0.69
N ARG A 83 7.42 -3.82 0.49
CA ARG A 83 7.99 -5.13 0.83
C ARG A 83 6.93 -6.04 1.43
N GLU A 84 7.11 -7.33 1.24
CA GLU A 84 6.36 -8.34 1.97
C GLU A 84 6.75 -8.28 3.45
N THR A 85 5.76 -8.20 4.34
CA THR A 85 6.00 -8.06 5.77
C THR A 85 5.53 -9.32 6.49
N HIS A 86 6.28 -9.83 7.48
CA HIS A 86 5.88 -10.98 8.31
C HIS A 86 6.04 -10.69 9.80
N LYS A 87 5.11 -11.24 10.59
CA LYS A 87 5.18 -11.25 12.06
C LYS A 87 5.31 -12.71 12.47
N ILE A 88 6.34 -13.01 13.27
CA ILE A 88 6.66 -14.39 13.63
C ILE A 88 6.99 -14.40 15.12
N ALA A 89 6.31 -15.25 15.88
CA ALA A 89 6.61 -15.38 17.30
C ALA A 89 7.85 -16.25 17.52
N VAL A 90 8.64 -15.92 18.54
CA VAL A 90 9.73 -16.79 19.02
C VAL A 90 9.52 -17.01 20.51
N ILE A 91 9.40 -18.27 20.92
CA ILE A 91 9.07 -18.66 22.28
C ILE A 91 10.14 -19.60 22.81
N TYR A 92 10.62 -19.33 24.03
CA TYR A 92 11.56 -20.18 24.74
C TYR A 92 10.83 -20.98 25.83
N VAL A 93 10.94 -22.30 25.78
CA VAL A 93 10.40 -23.26 26.74
C VAL A 93 11.57 -23.92 27.47
N GLY A 94 11.72 -23.59 28.75
CA GLY A 94 12.75 -24.15 29.61
C GLY A 94 12.42 -25.55 30.12
N TYR A 95 13.39 -26.14 30.83
CA TYR A 95 13.24 -27.46 31.44
C TYR A 95 12.11 -27.49 32.48
N GLY A 96 11.16 -28.42 32.32
CA GLY A 96 10.05 -28.62 33.26
C GLY A 96 8.91 -27.60 33.15
N GLN A 97 8.95 -26.69 32.17
CA GLN A 97 7.88 -25.73 31.93
C GLN A 97 6.76 -26.33 31.08
N GLU A 98 5.60 -26.52 31.69
CA GLU A 98 4.42 -27.12 31.06
C GLU A 98 3.21 -26.16 31.01
N ASP A 99 3.32 -25.00 31.66
CA ASP A 99 2.25 -24.01 31.75
C ASP A 99 2.60 -22.71 31.00
N LYS A 100 1.60 -22.14 30.34
CA LYS A 100 1.74 -20.87 29.59
C LYS A 100 2.30 -19.71 30.45
N PRO A 101 1.83 -19.48 31.69
CA PRO A 101 2.37 -18.40 32.52
C PRO A 101 3.87 -18.55 32.82
N SER A 102 4.37 -19.76 33.14
CA SER A 102 5.79 -19.99 33.39
C SER A 102 6.65 -19.78 32.15
N ILE A 103 6.17 -20.21 30.98
CA ILE A 103 6.87 -19.97 29.71
C ILE A 103 6.92 -18.47 29.40
N PHE A 104 5.82 -17.76 29.63
CA PHE A 104 5.75 -16.31 29.38
C PHE A 104 6.39 -15.47 30.50
N SER A 105 6.75 -16.04 31.64
CA SER A 105 7.51 -15.34 32.68
C SER A 105 9.02 -15.33 32.41
N ASN A 106 9.50 -16.09 31.43
CA ASN A 106 10.90 -16.07 30.98
C ASN A 106 11.31 -14.67 30.48
N THR A 107 12.45 -14.18 30.98
CA THR A 107 13.12 -12.92 30.55
C THR A 107 14.37 -13.18 29.72
N HIS A 108 14.95 -14.36 29.82
CA HIS A 108 16.14 -14.81 29.10
C HIS A 108 16.03 -16.32 28.84
N GLY A 109 16.60 -16.79 27.75
CA GLY A 109 16.71 -18.22 27.46
C GLY A 109 18.07 -18.78 27.84
N SER A 110 18.38 -19.95 27.27
CA SER A 110 19.68 -20.60 27.39
C SER A 110 20.74 -19.93 26.48
N PRO A 111 22.04 -20.16 26.72
CA PRO A 111 23.08 -19.60 25.85
C PRO A 111 22.93 -19.99 24.37
N PRO A 112 22.60 -21.25 24.00
CA PRO A 112 22.35 -21.60 22.59
C PRO A 112 21.12 -20.91 21.99
N TYR A 113 20.08 -20.65 22.79
CA TYR A 113 18.90 -19.90 22.35
C TYR A 113 19.25 -18.43 22.07
N GLU A 114 19.97 -17.76 22.97
CA GLU A 114 20.37 -16.37 22.78
C GLU A 114 21.31 -16.24 21.56
N GLU A 115 22.20 -17.20 21.35
CA GLU A 115 23.02 -17.27 20.15
C GLU A 115 22.20 -17.55 18.88
N PHE A 116 21.15 -18.35 18.95
CA PHE A 116 20.23 -18.52 17.83
C PHE A 116 19.55 -17.18 17.47
N LEU A 117 19.11 -16.40 18.47
CA LEU A 117 18.47 -15.10 18.24
C LEU A 117 19.40 -14.10 17.54
N THR A 118 20.68 -14.06 17.89
CA THR A 118 21.66 -13.14 17.26
C THR A 118 21.90 -13.46 15.78
N HIS A 119 21.76 -14.73 15.39
CA HIS A 119 21.88 -15.17 14.00
C HIS A 119 20.53 -15.19 13.24
N LEU A 120 19.41 -15.08 13.96
CA LEU A 120 18.07 -15.03 13.36
C LEU A 120 17.82 -13.68 12.67
N GLY A 121 18.36 -12.59 13.21
CA GLY A 121 18.28 -11.25 12.65
C GLY A 121 19.06 -10.22 13.48
N TRP A 122 18.86 -8.94 13.16
CA TRP A 122 19.47 -7.83 13.88
C TRP A 122 18.62 -7.42 15.08
N GLN A 123 19.25 -7.22 16.22
CA GLN A 123 18.60 -6.59 17.36
C GLN A 123 18.40 -5.09 17.07
N VAL A 124 17.15 -4.63 17.16
CA VAL A 124 16.76 -3.23 16.90
C VAL A 124 16.05 -2.62 18.09
N GLU A 125 16.30 -1.34 18.34
CA GLU A 125 15.56 -0.56 19.34
C GLU A 125 14.25 -0.05 18.72
N LEU A 126 13.11 -0.42 19.31
CA LEU A 126 11.79 -0.15 18.74
C LEU A 126 11.46 1.35 18.67
N SER A 127 12.03 2.17 19.55
CA SER A 127 11.87 3.62 19.54
C SER A 127 12.42 4.27 18.28
N LYS A 128 13.58 3.79 17.79
CA LYS A 128 14.34 4.33 16.65
C LYS A 128 14.09 3.55 15.35
N HIS A 129 13.51 2.35 15.42
CA HIS A 129 13.29 1.50 14.25
C HIS A 129 12.32 2.15 13.25
N THR A 130 12.76 2.28 12.00
CA THR A 130 12.00 2.89 10.90
C THR A 130 11.34 1.88 9.98
N GLY A 131 11.69 0.60 10.06
CA GLY A 131 11.13 -0.46 9.22
C GLY A 131 9.80 -1.01 9.72
N PHE A 132 9.36 -2.13 9.16
CA PHE A 132 8.15 -2.82 9.62
C PHE A 132 8.24 -3.20 11.11
N ARG A 133 7.17 -2.90 11.87
CA ARG A 133 7.14 -3.03 13.34
C ARG A 133 6.27 -4.17 13.88
N GLY A 134 5.53 -4.87 13.02
CA GLY A 134 4.68 -5.99 13.46
C GLY A 134 3.57 -5.64 14.47
N GLY A 135 3.30 -4.35 14.72
CA GLY A 135 2.37 -3.91 15.76
C GLY A 135 2.98 -3.80 17.17
N LEU A 136 4.31 -3.94 17.30
CA LEU A 136 5.02 -3.60 18.53
C LEU A 136 5.03 -2.08 18.77
N HIS A 137 4.93 -1.67 20.02
CA HIS A 137 4.87 -0.27 20.42
C HIS A 137 6.28 0.36 20.50
N GLN A 138 6.39 1.63 20.11
CA GLN A 138 7.61 2.43 20.24
C GLN A 138 7.79 2.92 21.68
N LEU A 139 8.29 2.05 22.54
CA LEU A 139 8.73 2.46 23.87
C LEU A 139 10.25 2.63 23.85
N PRO A 140 10.79 3.60 24.61
CA PRO A 140 12.24 3.71 24.78
C PRO A 140 12.77 2.46 25.50
N ASN A 141 14.01 2.06 25.18
CA ASN A 141 14.68 0.90 25.76
C ASN A 141 13.99 -0.45 25.55
N THR A 142 13.08 -0.57 24.57
CA THR A 142 12.54 -1.87 24.16
C THR A 142 13.19 -2.35 22.88
N TYR A 143 13.52 -3.64 22.85
CA TYR A 143 14.27 -4.26 21.76
C TYR A 143 13.50 -5.45 21.20
N SER A 144 13.82 -5.80 19.96
CA SER A 144 13.31 -6.99 19.29
C SER A 144 14.30 -7.41 18.20
N ILE A 145 14.12 -8.61 17.66
CA ILE A 145 14.88 -9.11 16.52
C ILE A 145 14.13 -8.77 15.23
N TYR A 146 14.86 -8.22 14.28
CA TYR A 146 14.36 -7.77 12.99
C TYR A 146 15.21 -8.36 11.87
N TYR A 147 14.58 -8.76 10.78
CA TYR A 147 15.26 -9.17 9.57
C TYR A 147 14.65 -8.47 8.37
N ALA A 148 15.49 -8.11 7.40
CA ALA A 148 15.07 -7.55 6.14
C ALA A 148 16.03 -7.91 5.02
N ASN A 149 15.47 -8.08 3.83
CA ASN A 149 16.20 -8.06 2.57
C ASN A 149 15.50 -7.10 1.60
N GLU A 150 15.83 -7.18 0.31
CA GLU A 150 15.27 -6.28 -0.70
C GLU A 150 13.75 -6.38 -0.82
N LEU A 151 13.19 -7.58 -0.60
CA LEU A 151 11.78 -7.90 -0.88
C LEU A 151 10.94 -8.16 0.38
N VAL A 152 11.57 -8.52 1.49
CA VAL A 152 10.91 -9.05 2.69
C VAL A 152 11.39 -8.35 3.95
N GLU A 153 10.48 -8.08 4.87
CA GLU A 153 10.75 -7.62 6.24
C GLU A 153 10.06 -8.54 7.24
N ILE A 154 10.74 -8.82 8.36
CA ILE A 154 10.24 -9.69 9.41
C ILE A 154 10.46 -9.00 10.75
N MET A 155 9.37 -8.88 11.51
CA MET A 155 9.44 -8.51 12.92
C MET A 155 9.22 -9.76 13.77
N PHE A 156 10.19 -10.12 14.60
CA PHE A 156 10.08 -11.26 15.51
C PHE A 156 9.49 -10.83 16.85
N HIS A 157 8.34 -11.38 17.21
CA HIS A 157 7.79 -11.22 18.57
C HIS A 157 8.49 -12.21 19.51
N VAL A 158 9.68 -11.84 19.96
CA VAL A 158 10.51 -12.65 20.86
C VAL A 158 9.96 -12.57 22.28
N ALA A 159 9.42 -13.68 22.78
CA ALA A 159 8.77 -13.74 24.09
C ALA A 159 9.68 -13.25 25.22
N THR A 160 10.98 -13.58 25.18
CA THR A 160 11.94 -13.16 26.23
C THR A 160 12.22 -11.66 26.22
N MET A 161 12.03 -10.95 25.10
CA MET A 161 12.29 -9.51 24.96
C MET A 161 11.04 -8.63 25.15
N ILE A 162 9.84 -9.22 25.26
CA ILE A 162 8.61 -8.48 25.51
C ILE A 162 8.48 -8.21 27.02
N ASP A 163 8.71 -6.96 27.38
CA ASP A 163 8.64 -6.49 28.76
C ASP A 163 7.27 -5.89 29.15
N GLY A 164 7.02 -5.88 30.45
CA GLY A 164 5.81 -5.34 31.07
C GLY A 164 6.11 -4.87 32.48
N SER A 165 5.24 -4.02 33.03
CA SER A 165 5.46 -3.42 34.35
C SER A 165 5.33 -4.42 35.49
N ASN A 166 4.56 -5.48 35.29
CA ASN A 166 4.36 -6.60 36.20
C ASN A 166 4.10 -7.89 35.40
N ASP A 167 4.04 -9.03 36.08
CA ASP A 167 3.88 -10.33 35.41
C ASP A 167 2.54 -10.47 34.66
N GLU A 168 1.46 -9.90 35.18
CA GLU A 168 0.16 -9.87 34.51
C GLU A 168 0.18 -9.05 33.21
N ASP A 169 0.83 -7.88 33.22
CA ASP A 169 0.99 -7.04 32.04
C ASP A 169 1.91 -7.70 31.01
N ARG A 170 2.99 -8.37 31.46
CA ARG A 170 3.87 -9.18 30.60
C ARG A 170 3.08 -10.30 29.93
N LEU A 171 2.34 -11.09 30.71
CA LEU A 171 1.50 -12.17 30.21
C LEU A 171 0.45 -11.67 29.21
N ARG A 172 -0.20 -10.54 29.50
CA ARG A 172 -1.19 -9.91 28.61
C ARG A 172 -0.56 -9.44 27.31
N LYS A 173 0.58 -8.73 27.36
CA LYS A 173 1.30 -8.24 26.19
C LYS A 173 1.80 -9.39 25.33
N LYS A 174 2.48 -10.37 25.93
CA LYS A 174 2.95 -11.58 25.23
C LYS A 174 1.79 -12.30 24.58
N THR A 175 0.69 -12.54 25.30
CA THR A 175 -0.51 -13.17 24.72
C THR A 175 -1.11 -12.37 23.57
N ARG A 176 -1.11 -11.03 23.65
CA ARG A 176 -1.64 -10.17 22.58
C ARG A 176 -0.78 -10.18 21.32
N HIS A 177 0.54 -10.17 21.47
CA HIS A 177 1.45 -10.12 20.31
C HIS A 177 1.68 -11.52 19.73
N ILE A 178 2.11 -12.47 20.55
CA ILE A 178 2.43 -13.85 20.15
C ILE A 178 1.16 -14.64 19.81
N GLY A 179 0.09 -14.45 20.59
CA GLY A 179 -1.14 -15.23 20.41
C GLY A 179 -1.87 -14.95 19.10
N ASN A 180 -1.53 -13.86 18.40
CA ASN A 180 -2.08 -13.47 17.11
C ASN A 180 -1.12 -13.73 15.94
N ASP A 181 0.02 -14.36 16.19
CA ASP A 181 0.96 -14.72 15.14
C ASP A 181 0.66 -16.11 14.59
N GLU A 182 0.59 -16.18 13.26
CA GLU A 182 0.24 -17.38 12.49
C GLU A 182 1.33 -18.45 12.54
N VAL A 183 2.58 -17.99 12.56
CA VAL A 183 3.78 -18.82 12.57
C VAL A 183 4.52 -18.57 13.87
N GLN A 184 4.82 -19.64 14.60
CA GLN A 184 5.52 -19.56 15.89
C GLN A 184 6.72 -20.49 15.86
N ILE A 185 7.88 -19.95 16.21
CA ILE A 185 9.12 -20.69 16.41
C ILE A 185 9.21 -21.01 17.91
N ILE A 186 9.30 -22.30 18.23
CA ILE A 186 9.36 -22.77 19.62
C ILE A 186 10.75 -23.36 19.85
N TRP A 187 11.56 -22.71 20.68
CA TRP A 187 12.78 -23.31 21.21
C TRP A 187 12.43 -24.07 22.48
N THR A 188 12.69 -25.37 22.52
CA THR A 188 12.37 -26.18 23.70
C THR A 188 13.56 -26.99 24.17
N GLU A 189 13.87 -26.83 25.45
CA GLU A 189 14.83 -27.64 26.21
C GLU A 189 14.11 -28.57 27.19
N HIS A 190 12.81 -28.76 26.96
CA HIS A 190 12.00 -29.68 27.73
C HIS A 190 12.40 -31.13 27.44
N TYR A 191 12.25 -31.99 28.43
CA TYR A 191 12.61 -33.41 28.33
C TYR A 191 11.67 -34.24 27.45
N HIS A 192 10.50 -33.70 27.10
CA HIS A 192 9.48 -34.36 26.27
C HIS A 192 9.12 -33.48 25.07
N GLU A 193 8.38 -34.06 24.12
CA GLU A 193 8.01 -33.34 22.90
C GLU A 193 7.05 -32.19 23.18
N TYR A 194 7.28 -31.04 22.55
CA TYR A 194 6.37 -29.90 22.73
C TYR A 194 4.95 -30.25 22.24
N ASP A 195 3.97 -29.97 23.08
CA ASP A 195 2.55 -30.08 22.75
C ASP A 195 2.00 -28.69 22.39
N ARG A 196 1.26 -28.63 21.28
CA ARG A 196 0.52 -27.43 20.85
C ARG A 196 -0.46 -26.94 21.92
N SER A 197 -0.96 -27.82 22.78
CA SER A 197 -1.89 -27.46 23.86
C SER A 197 -1.24 -26.56 24.93
N THR A 198 0.09 -26.64 25.11
CA THR A 198 0.83 -25.87 26.12
C THR A 198 0.63 -24.37 25.98
N ILE A 199 0.64 -23.86 24.74
CA ILE A 199 0.26 -22.48 24.42
C ILE A 199 -0.84 -22.52 23.37
N ALA A 200 -2.05 -22.84 23.83
CA ALA A 200 -3.23 -22.76 22.99
C ALA A 200 -3.43 -21.32 22.47
N THR A 201 -3.36 -21.17 21.14
CA THR A 201 -3.64 -19.92 20.42
C THR A 201 -4.61 -20.21 19.29
N ALA A 202 -5.52 -19.28 19.03
CA ALA A 202 -6.46 -19.40 17.91
C ALA A 202 -5.79 -19.21 16.55
N PHE A 203 -4.60 -18.60 16.53
CA PHE A 203 -3.91 -18.18 15.32
C PHE A 203 -2.63 -18.94 15.04
N GLY A 204 -2.01 -19.62 16.02
CA GLY A 204 -0.76 -20.35 15.80
C GLY A 204 -0.97 -21.57 14.91
N ASP A 205 -1.12 -21.36 13.62
CA ASP A 205 -1.45 -22.34 12.57
C ASP A 205 -0.25 -23.23 12.25
N VAL A 206 0.96 -22.67 12.32
CA VAL A 206 2.23 -23.37 12.08
C VAL A 206 3.18 -23.18 13.26
N LEU A 207 3.70 -24.29 13.77
CA LEU A 207 4.74 -24.36 14.79
C LEU A 207 6.02 -24.96 14.19
N ILE A 208 7.13 -24.24 14.33
CA ILE A 208 8.47 -24.73 14.02
C ILE A 208 9.19 -24.95 15.35
N VAL A 209 9.21 -26.20 15.81
CA VAL A 209 9.77 -26.57 17.11
C VAL A 209 11.22 -27.01 16.94
N ILE A 210 12.13 -26.38 17.70
CA ILE A 210 13.57 -26.62 17.69
C ILE A 210 13.93 -27.33 18.98
N HIS A 211 14.49 -28.53 18.84
CA HIS A 211 15.02 -29.34 19.94
C HIS A 211 16.56 -29.43 19.85
N PRO A 212 17.30 -28.80 20.76
CA PRO A 212 18.74 -29.00 20.87
C PRO A 212 19.06 -30.47 21.23
N LEU A 213 20.03 -31.06 20.53
CA LEU A 213 20.50 -32.43 20.79
C LEU A 213 21.85 -32.42 21.51
N PRO A 214 22.18 -33.47 22.30
CA PRO A 214 23.44 -33.54 23.04
C PRO A 214 24.71 -33.48 22.19
N ASN A 215 24.61 -33.81 20.90
CA ASN A 215 25.72 -33.80 19.95
C ASN A 215 25.94 -32.43 19.27
N GLY A 216 25.22 -31.38 19.69
CA GLY A 216 25.32 -30.03 19.12
C GLY A 216 24.51 -29.81 17.84
N LEU A 217 23.72 -30.79 17.40
CA LEU A 217 22.77 -30.65 16.31
C LEU A 217 21.39 -30.26 16.85
N TYR A 218 20.48 -29.90 15.94
CA TYR A 218 19.11 -29.49 16.27
C TYR A 218 18.11 -30.30 15.49
N ARG A 219 17.16 -30.94 16.19
CA ARG A 219 16.02 -31.63 15.58
C ARG A 219 14.87 -30.65 15.42
N ILE A 220 14.31 -30.57 14.22
CA ILE A 220 13.16 -29.75 13.89
C ILE A 220 11.92 -30.62 13.86
N LYS A 221 10.87 -30.17 14.54
CA LYS A 221 9.52 -30.73 14.43
C LYS A 221 8.59 -29.66 13.88
N ILE A 222 7.82 -29.99 12.86
CA ILE A 222 6.87 -29.05 12.23
C ILE A 222 5.46 -29.54 12.50
N ASP A 223 4.72 -28.79 13.31
CA ASP A 223 3.28 -29.01 13.50
C ASP A 223 2.50 -27.92 12.76
N LYS A 224 1.55 -28.32 11.93
CA LYS A 224 0.73 -27.39 11.13
C LYS A 224 -0.72 -27.84 11.03
N THR A 225 -1.62 -26.89 10.89
CA THR A 225 -3.02 -27.20 10.60
C THR A 225 -3.17 -27.87 9.23
N SER A 226 -4.16 -28.75 9.09
CA SER A 226 -4.44 -29.50 7.86
C SER A 226 -4.76 -28.62 6.65
N GLN A 227 -5.16 -27.37 6.88
CA GLN A 227 -5.46 -26.39 5.84
C GLN A 227 -4.20 -25.83 5.18
N THR A 228 -3.04 -25.91 5.85
CA THR A 228 -1.81 -25.30 5.36
C THR A 228 -1.08 -26.25 4.40
N THR A 229 -0.74 -25.76 3.21
CA THR A 229 0.04 -26.52 2.21
C THR A 229 1.44 -26.85 2.72
N ASN A 230 2.17 -27.72 2.01
CA ASN A 230 3.56 -28.00 2.38
C ASN A 230 4.44 -26.78 2.03
N PHE A 231 5.39 -26.49 2.92
CA PHE A 231 6.38 -25.43 2.78
C PHE A 231 7.74 -25.96 3.24
N GLY A 232 8.81 -25.21 2.97
CA GLY A 232 10.18 -25.59 3.32
C GLY A 232 11.08 -24.37 3.42
N PRO A 233 12.41 -24.51 3.57
CA PRO A 233 13.20 -25.71 3.27
C PRO A 233 13.19 -26.82 4.34
N LEU A 234 12.85 -26.53 5.60
CA LEU A 234 12.81 -27.54 6.65
C LEU A 234 11.54 -28.40 6.56
N PHE A 235 11.66 -29.66 6.97
CA PHE A 235 10.57 -30.62 7.08
C PHE A 235 10.56 -31.27 8.46
N ASP A 236 9.45 -31.94 8.79
CA ASP A 236 9.31 -32.60 10.09
C ASP A 236 10.35 -33.72 10.29
N GLY A 237 11.07 -33.68 11.41
CA GLY A 237 12.16 -34.60 11.72
C GLY A 237 13.53 -34.20 11.14
N ALA A 238 13.66 -33.03 10.49
CA ALA A 238 14.94 -32.56 9.98
C ALA A 238 15.99 -32.40 11.11
N ILE A 239 17.24 -32.76 10.84
CA ILE A 239 18.37 -32.54 11.75
C ILE A 239 19.32 -31.53 11.09
N VAL A 240 19.64 -30.47 11.82
CA VAL A 240 20.29 -29.30 11.27
C VAL A 240 21.48 -28.90 12.14
N ASP A 241 22.57 -28.48 11.48
CA ASP A 241 23.73 -27.91 12.15
C ASP A 241 23.45 -26.50 12.65
N LYS A 242 24.11 -26.13 13.76
CA LYS A 242 23.99 -24.82 14.41
C LYS A 242 24.18 -23.64 13.46
N LEU A 243 25.13 -23.73 12.53
CA LEU A 243 25.53 -22.61 11.67
C LEU A 243 24.46 -22.22 10.65
N ILE A 244 23.69 -23.20 10.16
CA ILE A 244 22.67 -23.00 9.13
C ILE A 244 21.25 -22.93 9.70
N LEU A 245 21.07 -23.33 10.97
CA LEU A 245 19.78 -23.40 11.64
C LEU A 245 18.97 -22.08 11.55
N PRO A 246 19.52 -20.90 11.91
CA PRO A 246 18.74 -19.65 11.92
C PRO A 246 18.26 -19.25 10.53
N GLU A 247 19.08 -19.47 9.51
CA GLU A 247 18.74 -19.16 8.13
C GLU A 247 17.64 -20.09 7.59
N LEU A 248 17.77 -21.40 7.83
CA LEU A 248 16.76 -22.37 7.40
C LEU A 248 15.44 -22.20 8.14
N VAL A 249 15.47 -21.91 9.44
CA VAL A 249 14.26 -21.62 10.23
C VAL A 249 13.58 -20.35 9.71
N ARG A 250 14.35 -19.28 9.46
CA ARG A 250 13.80 -18.03 8.91
C ARG A 250 13.18 -18.24 7.53
N ALA A 251 13.86 -18.92 6.62
CA ALA A 251 13.33 -19.23 5.29
C ALA A 251 12.05 -20.09 5.38
N THR A 252 12.03 -21.07 6.28
CA THR A 252 10.87 -21.93 6.49
C THR A 252 9.70 -21.14 7.05
N ALA A 253 9.95 -20.23 7.99
CA ALA A 253 8.92 -19.41 8.62
C ALA A 253 8.29 -18.40 7.65
N ILE A 254 9.08 -17.80 6.74
CA ILE A 254 8.57 -16.97 5.64
C ILE A 254 7.64 -17.79 4.74
N ASN A 255 8.09 -18.96 4.30
CA ASN A 255 7.32 -19.82 3.40
C ASN A 255 6.07 -20.39 4.08
N ALA A 256 6.12 -20.67 5.39
CA ALA A 256 4.96 -21.04 6.19
C ALA A 256 3.94 -19.90 6.22
N SER A 257 4.38 -18.66 6.45
CA SER A 257 3.49 -17.49 6.47
C SER A 257 2.85 -17.25 5.10
N ARG A 258 3.60 -17.39 4.00
CA ARG A 258 3.07 -17.35 2.64
C ARG A 258 2.04 -18.45 2.39
N ALA A 259 2.37 -19.69 2.74
CA ALA A 259 1.46 -20.83 2.61
C ALA A 259 0.15 -20.56 3.37
N ARG A 260 0.22 -20.01 4.59
CA ARG A 260 -0.97 -19.64 5.34
C ARG A 260 -1.78 -18.53 4.65
N ARG A 261 -1.14 -17.47 4.17
CA ARG A 261 -1.82 -16.37 3.47
C ARG A 261 -2.60 -16.82 2.23
N THR A 262 -2.07 -17.79 1.48
CA THR A 262 -2.78 -18.31 0.30
C THR A 262 -4.11 -18.99 0.64
N THR A 263 -4.31 -19.40 1.90
CA THR A 263 -5.58 -19.98 2.36
C THR A 263 -6.60 -18.93 2.80
N LEU A 264 -6.20 -17.67 2.98
CA LEU A 264 -7.10 -16.60 3.40
C LEU A 264 -7.91 -16.08 2.21
N ASN A 265 -9.23 -16.04 2.37
CA ASN A 265 -10.11 -15.46 1.36
C ASN A 265 -9.79 -13.97 1.18
N ASN A 266 -9.63 -13.54 -0.08
CA ASN A 266 -9.28 -12.17 -0.47
C ASN A 266 -7.86 -11.71 -0.08
N HIS A 267 -6.94 -12.62 0.27
CA HIS A 267 -5.53 -12.23 0.36
C HIS A 267 -5.03 -11.76 -1.01
N CYS A 268 -4.30 -10.66 -0.99
CA CYS A 268 -3.73 -10.05 -2.17
C CYS A 268 -2.33 -9.58 -1.83
N GLU A 269 -1.39 -9.85 -2.73
CA GLU A 269 -0.01 -9.45 -2.53
C GLU A 269 0.14 -7.93 -2.59
N PHE A 270 1.15 -7.40 -1.91
CA PHE A 270 1.35 -5.95 -1.77
C PHE A 270 1.49 -5.24 -3.13
N TYR A 271 2.11 -5.90 -4.12
CA TYR A 271 2.27 -5.35 -5.48
C TYR A 271 0.96 -5.34 -6.27
N GLU A 272 0.10 -6.34 -6.08
CA GLU A 272 -1.22 -6.41 -6.70
C GLU A 272 -2.17 -5.37 -6.07
N GLU A 273 -2.11 -5.18 -4.76
CA GLU A 273 -2.85 -4.12 -4.06
C GLU A 273 -2.44 -2.75 -4.60
N ARG A 274 -1.12 -2.51 -4.70
CA ARG A 274 -0.58 -1.28 -5.29
C ARG A 274 -1.08 -1.07 -6.72
N HIS A 275 -1.03 -2.11 -7.55
CA HIS A 275 -1.51 -2.07 -8.92
C HIS A 275 -3.01 -1.74 -8.98
N ARG A 276 -3.83 -2.35 -8.13
CA ARG A 276 -5.28 -2.07 -8.07
C ARG A 276 -5.57 -0.63 -7.67
N ILE A 277 -4.84 -0.10 -6.69
CA ILE A 277 -4.99 1.29 -6.26
C ILE A 277 -4.57 2.25 -7.37
N ILE A 278 -3.45 1.98 -8.06
CA ILE A 278 -3.01 2.77 -9.23
C ILE A 278 -4.10 2.78 -10.30
N ASN A 279 -4.63 1.61 -10.68
CA ASN A 279 -5.71 1.52 -11.66
C ASN A 279 -6.95 2.28 -11.21
N SER A 280 -7.31 2.21 -9.92
CA SER A 280 -8.44 2.95 -9.37
C SER A 280 -8.23 4.46 -9.45
N ILE A 281 -7.01 4.95 -9.18
CA ILE A 281 -6.65 6.38 -9.30
C ILE A 281 -6.75 6.80 -10.76
N ILE A 282 -6.20 6.02 -11.69
CA ILE A 282 -6.28 6.28 -13.14
C ILE A 282 -7.74 6.37 -13.56
N HIS A 283 -8.56 5.36 -13.30
CA HIS A 283 -9.98 5.35 -13.70
C HIS A 283 -10.77 6.54 -13.15
N LYS A 284 -10.47 6.95 -11.92
CA LYS A 284 -11.20 8.02 -11.24
C LYS A 284 -10.80 9.42 -11.71
N HIS A 285 -9.51 9.64 -11.98
CA HIS A 285 -8.97 10.95 -12.32
C HIS A 285 -8.62 11.09 -13.79
N LYS A 286 -8.86 10.08 -14.63
CA LYS A 286 -8.65 10.15 -16.07
C LYS A 286 -9.46 11.29 -16.67
N ARG A 287 -8.78 12.12 -17.46
CA ARG A 287 -9.38 13.15 -18.29
C ARG A 287 -9.87 12.49 -19.57
N GLU A 288 -11.11 12.77 -19.94
CA GLU A 288 -11.64 12.40 -21.26
C GLU A 288 -10.98 13.27 -22.32
N THR A 289 -10.00 12.70 -23.04
CA THR A 289 -9.24 13.37 -24.11
C THR A 289 -8.60 12.30 -24.98
N THR A 290 -8.22 12.67 -26.21
CA THR A 290 -7.53 11.76 -27.13
C THR A 290 -6.02 11.94 -27.03
N TYR A 291 -5.28 10.90 -27.42
CA TYR A 291 -3.83 10.97 -27.55
C TYR A 291 -3.42 12.09 -28.52
N GLU A 292 -4.15 12.28 -29.62
CA GLU A 292 -3.95 13.39 -30.57
C GLU A 292 -4.08 14.76 -29.91
N GLU A 293 -5.10 14.94 -29.07
CA GLU A 293 -5.34 16.20 -28.39
C GLU A 293 -4.23 16.50 -27.37
N PHE A 294 -3.73 15.48 -26.67
CA PHE A 294 -2.54 15.58 -25.81
C PHE A 294 -1.29 16.00 -26.60
N LEU A 295 -1.01 15.32 -27.72
CA LEU A 295 0.13 15.66 -28.57
C LEU A 295 0.01 17.10 -29.08
N ALA A 296 -1.17 17.48 -29.57
CA ALA A 296 -1.44 18.83 -30.06
C ALA A 296 -1.20 19.89 -28.98
N GLN A 297 -1.65 19.67 -27.74
CA GLN A 297 -1.39 20.57 -26.60
C GLN A 297 0.10 20.63 -26.23
N SER A 298 0.84 19.53 -26.40
CA SER A 298 2.28 19.46 -26.11
C SER A 298 3.14 20.20 -27.15
N PHE A 299 2.76 20.09 -28.43
CA PHE A 299 3.42 20.80 -29.53
C PHE A 299 2.99 22.26 -29.64
N THR A 300 1.73 22.55 -29.32
CA THR A 300 1.13 23.89 -29.44
C THR A 300 0.35 24.23 -28.17
N PRO A 301 1.04 24.71 -27.11
CA PRO A 301 0.43 24.96 -25.79
C PRO A 301 -0.66 26.05 -25.78
N LEU A 302 -0.83 26.81 -26.87
CA LEU A 302 -1.73 27.94 -26.99
C LEU A 302 -2.39 27.96 -28.38
N ALA A 303 -3.52 27.28 -28.53
CA ALA A 303 -4.49 27.54 -29.61
C ALA A 303 -5.94 27.43 -29.11
N ALA A 304 -6.19 27.70 -27.82
CA ALA A 304 -7.52 27.63 -27.22
C ALA A 304 -8.02 29.02 -26.80
N LYS A 305 -8.08 29.97 -27.74
CA LYS A 305 -8.89 31.19 -27.65
C LYS A 305 -9.23 31.68 -29.07
N THR A 306 -10.26 31.12 -29.69
CA THR A 306 -11.12 31.74 -30.73
C THR A 306 -12.07 30.68 -31.31
N LEU A 307 -13.01 30.17 -30.52
CA LEU A 307 -14.24 29.56 -31.03
C LEU A 307 -15.39 30.04 -30.16
N ASP A 308 -15.54 31.37 -30.12
CA ASP A 308 -16.69 32.03 -29.51
C ASP A 308 -17.08 33.23 -30.38
N GLU A 309 -17.25 32.97 -31.68
CA GLU A 309 -18.04 33.82 -32.57
C GLU A 309 -19.16 32.97 -33.15
N THR A 310 -20.25 32.86 -32.39
CA THR A 310 -21.53 32.47 -32.97
C THR A 310 -21.96 33.58 -33.93
N PRO A 311 -22.35 33.28 -35.19
CA PRO A 311 -22.90 34.30 -36.07
C PRO A 311 -24.24 34.76 -35.49
N LYS A 312 -24.39 36.06 -35.24
CA LYS A 312 -25.67 36.66 -34.86
C LYS A 312 -26.74 36.27 -35.89
N PRO A 313 -27.89 35.71 -35.49
CA PRO A 313 -28.96 35.44 -36.43
C PRO A 313 -29.59 36.76 -36.85
N ASN A 314 -29.56 37.03 -38.16
CA ASN A 314 -30.25 38.14 -38.78
C ASN A 314 -31.75 38.00 -38.53
N SER A 315 -32.33 38.99 -37.86
CA SER A 315 -33.77 39.16 -37.73
C SER A 315 -34.36 39.53 -39.09
N GLN A 316 -35.12 38.61 -39.68
CA GLN A 316 -36.34 38.88 -40.47
C GLN A 316 -36.75 37.57 -41.16
N ILE A 317 -37.91 37.03 -40.81
CA ILE A 317 -38.99 36.59 -41.71
C ILE A 317 -40.05 35.86 -40.85
N GLU A 318 -41.19 36.56 -40.77
CA GLU A 318 -42.59 36.10 -40.70
C GLU A 318 -43.03 34.98 -39.75
N ARG A 319 -43.94 35.42 -38.87
CA ARG A 319 -44.85 34.61 -38.06
C ARG A 319 -45.76 33.76 -38.94
N ARG A 320 -45.92 32.48 -38.60
CA ARG A 320 -47.20 31.77 -38.71
C ARG A 320 -47.41 30.93 -37.46
N ASP A 321 -48.48 31.27 -36.75
CA ASP A 321 -49.00 30.58 -35.58
C ASP A 321 -49.55 29.20 -35.91
N GLN A 322 -49.39 28.30 -34.94
CA GLN A 322 -50.29 27.25 -34.42
C GLN A 322 -49.39 26.17 -33.80
N SER A 323 -49.62 25.57 -32.64
CA SER A 323 -50.56 25.71 -31.52
C SER A 323 -50.14 24.59 -30.56
N SER A 324 -50.02 24.84 -29.25
CA SER A 324 -50.35 23.83 -28.22
C SER A 324 -50.15 24.39 -26.81
N ASN A 325 -51.26 24.36 -26.08
CA ASN A 325 -51.46 24.73 -24.69
C ASN A 325 -50.54 24.00 -23.72
N ALA A 326 -50.11 24.67 -22.63
CA ALA A 326 -50.66 24.43 -21.28
C ALA A 326 -49.83 25.09 -20.18
N VAL A 327 -50.47 26.08 -19.56
CA VAL A 327 -50.46 26.59 -18.18
C VAL A 327 -49.75 25.71 -17.11
N ASN A 328 -48.89 26.34 -16.29
CA ASN A 328 -48.89 26.33 -14.81
C ASN A 328 -47.59 26.99 -14.28
N SER A 329 -47.67 28.21 -13.75
CA SER A 329 -47.89 28.58 -12.34
C SER A 329 -46.66 28.41 -11.42
N SER A 330 -46.00 29.55 -11.20
CA SER A 330 -45.53 30.12 -9.92
C SER A 330 -44.69 29.28 -8.94
N ASN A 331 -43.43 29.75 -8.83
CA ASN A 331 -42.61 29.92 -7.63
C ASN A 331 -43.32 29.97 -6.27
N SER A 332 -42.71 29.30 -5.27
CA SER A 332 -42.10 29.92 -4.08
C SER A 332 -41.55 28.80 -3.17
N ASN A 333 -40.24 28.73 -2.87
CA ASN A 333 -39.58 29.34 -1.68
C ASN A 333 -40.25 28.88 -0.35
N VAL A 334 -39.56 28.43 0.72
CA VAL A 334 -38.16 28.57 1.14
C VAL A 334 -37.98 27.84 2.49
N GLN A 335 -36.72 27.50 2.85
CA GLN A 335 -36.19 27.28 4.23
C GLN A 335 -36.58 26.00 5.01
N ILE A 336 -35.78 25.41 5.93
CA ILE A 336 -34.53 25.79 6.62
C ILE A 336 -33.84 24.52 7.16
N SER A 337 -32.50 24.59 7.24
CA SER A 337 -31.54 23.91 8.14
C SER A 337 -31.63 22.40 8.46
N SER A 338 -30.48 21.73 8.41
CA SER A 338 -29.67 21.44 9.60
C SER A 338 -28.49 20.51 9.29
N GLN A 339 -27.44 20.70 10.09
CA GLN A 339 -26.14 20.07 10.05
C GLN A 339 -26.21 18.53 10.11
N ARG A 340 -25.33 17.83 9.38
CA ARG A 340 -25.04 16.40 9.62
C ARG A 340 -23.59 16.17 10.01
N GLN A 341 -23.46 15.68 11.24
CA GLN A 341 -22.28 15.09 11.84
C GLN A 341 -21.80 13.85 11.08
N ARG A 342 -20.47 13.66 11.13
CA ARG A 342 -19.75 12.46 10.73
C ARG A 342 -20.18 11.27 11.57
N GLN A 343 -20.52 10.15 10.94
CA GLN A 343 -20.40 8.82 11.54
C GLN A 343 -19.85 7.81 10.54
N THR A 344 -18.86 7.09 11.04
CA THR A 344 -18.12 5.94 10.53
C THR A 344 -19.00 4.69 10.47
N THR A 345 -18.96 3.92 9.39
CA THR A 345 -19.62 2.62 9.32
C THR A 345 -18.61 1.48 9.15
N ARG A 346 -18.66 0.55 10.12
CA ARG A 346 -18.15 -0.82 10.06
C ARG A 346 -19.18 -1.72 9.36
N ASN A 347 -18.66 -2.69 8.60
CA ASN A 347 -19.28 -3.95 8.13
C ASN A 347 -19.91 -4.78 9.27
N PHE A 348 -20.82 -5.78 9.18
CA PHE A 348 -21.52 -6.68 8.20
C PHE A 348 -22.78 -7.25 8.98
N PRO A 349 -23.62 -8.25 8.55
CA PRO A 349 -23.69 -9.08 7.33
C PRO A 349 -25.09 -9.17 6.64
N PHE A 350 -25.13 -9.73 5.43
CA PHE A 350 -26.37 -10.10 4.70
C PHE A 350 -26.55 -11.62 4.60
N LEU A 351 -27.83 -11.97 4.53
CA LEU A 351 -28.49 -13.28 4.54
C LEU A 351 -28.01 -14.30 3.50
N THR A 352 -27.95 -15.57 3.92
CA THR A 352 -27.90 -16.76 3.06
C THR A 352 -29.29 -17.16 2.57
N PRO A 353 -29.45 -17.70 1.34
CA PRO A 353 -30.70 -18.33 0.94
C PRO A 353 -30.76 -19.80 1.38
N ASN A 354 -31.94 -20.15 1.85
CA ASN A 354 -32.40 -21.47 2.30
C ASN A 354 -32.62 -22.38 1.08
N ASN A 355 -32.15 -23.64 1.12
CA ASN A 355 -32.66 -24.67 0.24
C ASN A 355 -32.84 -25.99 1.00
N ASN A 356 -34.10 -26.39 1.16
CA ASN A 356 -34.57 -27.57 1.87
C ASN A 356 -34.36 -28.85 1.03
N ASN A 357 -34.13 -29.98 1.72
CA ASN A 357 -34.90 -31.25 1.60
C ASN A 357 -34.03 -32.52 1.69
N THR A 358 -34.17 -33.21 2.82
CA THR A 358 -34.10 -34.69 2.94
C THR A 358 -35.31 -35.12 3.75
N PRO A 359 -36.06 -36.15 3.31
CA PRO A 359 -35.99 -37.49 3.95
C PRO A 359 -36.17 -38.60 2.88
N THR A 360 -35.92 -39.91 3.03
CA THR A 360 -35.81 -40.92 4.12
C THR A 360 -35.24 -42.20 3.48
N PRO A 361 -34.73 -43.21 4.24
CA PRO A 361 -34.19 -44.44 3.67
C PRO A 361 -35.26 -45.53 3.45
N ILE A 362 -35.17 -46.25 2.34
CA ILE A 362 -35.97 -47.46 2.04
C ILE A 362 -35.07 -48.69 2.18
N THR A 363 -35.55 -49.66 2.96
CA THR A 363 -34.99 -50.99 3.20
C THR A 363 -35.41 -51.98 2.10
N ARG A 364 -34.62 -53.07 1.97
CA ARG A 364 -34.74 -54.28 1.11
C ARG A 364 -34.06 -54.13 -0.26
N ARG A 365 -33.19 -55.04 -0.70
CA ARG A 365 -33.10 -56.49 -0.47
C ARG A 365 -31.66 -56.96 -0.60
#